data_AF-A0A4Y7TTP7-F1
#
_entry.id   AF-A0A4Y7TTP7-F1
#
_cell.length_a   1.000
_cell.length_b   1.000
_cell.length_c   1.000
_cell.angle_alpha   90.00
_cell.angle_beta   90.00
_cell.angle_gamma   90.00
#
_symmetry.space_group_name_H-M   'P 1'
#
loop_
_entity.id
_entity.type
_entity.pdbx_description
1 polymer ?
#
loop_
_entity_poly.entity_id
_entity_poly.type
_entity_poly.pdbx_seq_one_letter_code
_entity_poly.pdbx_strand_id
1 'polypeptide(L)'
;MANTPQRGRFFYECVVFLAENTLHSVPRYYLEEHSQFFKDMFSLPQGVNGEGKTEQNPIRLSGCTNAEFESILEEILPRVNPRDKALQSHGKERWEGVLKLATMWEMRIIRERAISALTNLKLPPMEMVSLGKRFRVPNWLVDGCVALIVGQGRPDLDTLAASLGWEMAARIAWVARGDVKEGSVHIPKKSWSCPSCDGRVDGTGAQNVSPDYSHSGYGMYHQPTATSDWACKSCRKSINSIKCPVSILGAPSKPDVVRKVKDMFAGELRAME
;
A
#
# COMPACT_ATOMS: atom_id res chain seq x y z
N MET A 1 9.78 -64.11 -18.90
CA MET A 1 10.24 -62.70 -18.87
C MET A 1 9.04 -61.85 -18.49
N ALA A 2 9.06 -61.23 -17.30
CA ALA A 2 7.96 -60.38 -16.88
C ALA A 2 7.94 -59.11 -17.74
N ASN A 3 6.84 -58.87 -18.44
CA ASN A 3 6.68 -57.69 -19.29
C ASN A 3 6.59 -56.46 -18.38
N THR A 4 7.59 -55.58 -18.43
CA THR A 4 7.59 -54.38 -17.60
C THR A 4 6.60 -53.38 -18.22
N PRO A 5 5.60 -52.89 -17.46
CA PRO A 5 4.60 -51.98 -18.02
C PRO A 5 5.26 -50.69 -18.53
N GLN A 6 4.91 -50.28 -19.76
CA GLN A 6 5.39 -49.04 -20.37
C GLN A 6 4.47 -47.88 -20.00
N ARG A 7 5.05 -46.73 -19.66
CA ARG A 7 4.30 -45.49 -19.41
C ARG A 7 3.70 -44.97 -20.72
N GLY A 8 2.41 -44.68 -20.71
CA GLY A 8 1.71 -44.06 -21.84
C GLY A 8 1.97 -42.55 -21.95
N ARG A 9 1.41 -41.93 -22.98
CA ARG A 9 1.56 -40.49 -23.29
C ARG A 9 1.02 -39.56 -22.19
N PHE A 10 0.04 -40.00 -21.40
CA PHE A 10 -0.61 -39.21 -20.35
C PHE A 10 -0.28 -39.75 -18.96
N PHE A 11 1.01 -39.99 -18.70
CA PHE A 11 1.50 -40.42 -17.40
C PHE A 11 2.15 -39.25 -16.67
N TYR A 12 1.44 -38.67 -15.70
CA TYR A 12 1.94 -37.55 -14.90
C TYR A 12 2.54 -38.05 -13.59
N GLU A 13 3.68 -37.47 -13.22
CA GLU A 13 4.20 -37.59 -11.87
C GLU A 13 3.48 -36.60 -10.97
N CYS A 14 2.86 -37.09 -9.90
CA CYS A 14 2.18 -36.27 -8.91
C CYS A 14 2.99 -36.22 -7.61
N VAL A 15 2.84 -35.11 -6.90
CA VAL A 15 3.41 -34.87 -5.58
C VAL A 15 2.27 -34.69 -4.59
N VAL A 16 2.36 -35.39 -3.46
CA VAL A 16 1.38 -35.33 -2.39
C VAL A 16 1.78 -34.26 -1.38
N PHE A 17 0.91 -33.28 -1.19
CA PHE A 17 1.04 -32.23 -0.19
C PHE A 17 0.02 -32.44 0.93
N LEU A 18 0.39 -32.04 2.15
CA LEU A 18 -0.52 -31.90 3.27
C LEU A 18 -0.58 -30.44 3.68
N ALA A 19 -1.71 -29.79 3.41
CA ALA A 19 -2.01 -28.43 3.85
C ALA A 19 -3.02 -28.50 5.00
N GLU A 20 -2.61 -28.05 6.19
CA GLU A 20 -3.36 -28.26 7.43
C GLU A 20 -3.67 -29.76 7.64
N ASN A 21 -4.93 -30.17 7.43
CA ASN A 21 -5.39 -31.55 7.57
C ASN A 21 -5.89 -32.17 6.25
N THR A 22 -5.60 -31.53 5.11
CA THR A 22 -6.11 -31.92 3.79
C THR A 22 -4.97 -32.35 2.86
N LEU A 23 -5.10 -33.53 2.27
CA LEU A 23 -4.16 -34.08 1.30
C LEU A 23 -4.50 -33.63 -0.12
N HIS A 24 -3.48 -33.24 -0.88
CA HIS A 24 -3.60 -32.83 -2.28
C HIS A 24 -2.57 -33.57 -3.13
N SER A 25 -3.02 -34.18 -4.21
CA SER A 25 -2.13 -34.81 -5.20
C SER A 25 -2.05 -33.92 -6.44
N VAL A 26 -0.90 -33.26 -6.62
CA VAL A 26 -0.72 -32.20 -7.63
C VAL A 26 0.28 -32.66 -8.68
N PRO A 27 0.00 -32.51 -9.99
CA PRO A 27 0.98 -32.85 -11.01
C PRO A 27 2.23 -31.98 -10.88
N ARG A 28 3.39 -32.64 -10.70
CA ARG A 28 4.69 -32.01 -10.48
C ARG A 28 5.04 -30.97 -11.55
N TYR A 29 4.69 -31.29 -12.80
CA TYR A 29 4.94 -30.46 -13.97
C TYR A 29 4.47 -29.01 -13.80
N TYR A 30 3.25 -28.77 -13.28
CA TYR A 30 2.72 -27.41 -13.14
C TYR A 30 3.44 -26.59 -12.07
N LEU A 31 3.90 -27.24 -11.00
CA LEU A 31 4.69 -26.58 -9.97
C LEU A 31 6.04 -26.17 -10.53
N GLU A 32 6.72 -27.06 -11.24
CA GLU A 32 8.02 -26.77 -11.86
C GLU A 32 7.91 -25.72 -12.98
N GLU A 33 6.83 -25.74 -13.77
CA GLU A 33 6.58 -24.75 -14.81
C GLU A 33 6.54 -23.33 -14.23
N HIS A 34 5.87 -23.16 -13.08
CA HIS A 34 5.63 -21.85 -12.48
C HIS A 34 6.63 -21.44 -11.40
N SER A 35 7.46 -22.34 -10.87
CA SER A 35 8.34 -22.07 -9.72
C SER A 35 9.74 -22.67 -9.88
N GLN A 36 10.75 -21.81 -9.78
CA GLN A 36 12.15 -22.27 -9.69
C GLN A 36 12.42 -22.97 -8.36
N PHE A 37 11.84 -22.48 -7.26
CA PHE A 37 11.91 -23.12 -5.96
C PHE A 37 11.50 -24.61 -6.02
N PHE A 38 10.37 -24.92 -6.66
CA PHE A 38 9.92 -26.32 -6.80
C PHE A 38 10.82 -27.14 -7.73
N LYS A 39 11.31 -26.56 -8.85
CA LYS A 39 12.32 -27.23 -9.70
C LYS A 39 13.55 -27.64 -8.90
N ASP A 40 14.09 -26.72 -8.11
CA ASP A 40 15.29 -26.97 -7.31
C ASP A 40 15.00 -28.00 -6.22
N MET A 41 13.91 -27.85 -5.47
CA MET A 41 13.50 -28.77 -4.42
C MET A 41 13.34 -30.20 -4.95
N PHE A 42 12.70 -30.38 -6.12
CA PHE A 42 12.48 -31.69 -6.69
C PHE A 42 13.69 -32.26 -7.46
N SER A 43 14.74 -31.47 -7.69
CA SER A 43 16.00 -31.94 -8.26
C SER A 43 16.91 -32.63 -7.23
N LEU A 44 16.66 -32.39 -5.93
CA LEU A 44 17.47 -32.94 -4.85
C LEU A 44 17.33 -34.48 -4.79
N PRO A 45 18.41 -35.22 -4.49
CA PRO A 45 18.36 -36.66 -4.34
C PRO A 45 17.37 -37.07 -3.24
N GLN A 46 16.35 -37.83 -3.60
CA GLN A 46 15.41 -38.39 -2.64
C GLN A 46 15.76 -39.84 -2.31
N GLY A 47 15.61 -40.22 -1.04
CA GLY A 47 15.70 -41.60 -0.62
C GLY A 47 14.58 -42.49 -1.21
N VAL A 48 14.63 -43.78 -0.90
CA VAL A 48 13.64 -44.78 -1.35
C VAL A 48 12.22 -44.36 -0.95
N ASN A 49 12.06 -43.77 0.24
CA ASN A 49 10.80 -43.20 0.74
C ASN A 49 10.84 -41.66 0.70
N GLY A 50 11.06 -41.09 -0.48
CA GLY A 50 11.08 -39.64 -0.69
C GLY A 50 9.78 -38.96 -0.23
N GLU A 51 9.92 -37.78 0.35
CA GLU A 51 8.79 -36.94 0.77
C GLU A 51 7.95 -36.52 -0.46
N GLY A 52 6.62 -36.57 -0.32
CA GLY A 52 5.67 -36.23 -1.36
C GLY A 52 5.33 -37.36 -2.33
N LYS A 53 5.88 -38.57 -2.17
CA LYS A 53 5.59 -39.71 -3.06
C LYS A 53 4.31 -40.47 -2.68
N THR A 54 3.90 -40.43 -1.42
CA THR A 54 2.75 -41.19 -0.90
C THR A 54 1.95 -40.35 0.10
N GLU A 55 0.71 -40.75 0.34
CA GLU A 55 -0.17 -40.14 1.35
C GLU A 55 0.36 -40.31 2.79
N GLN A 56 1.15 -41.35 3.04
CA GLN A 56 1.76 -41.61 4.35
C GLN A 56 3.01 -40.77 4.60
N ASN A 57 3.61 -40.23 3.54
CA ASN A 57 4.79 -39.35 3.61
C ASN A 57 4.63 -38.13 2.69
N PRO A 58 3.62 -37.25 2.94
CA PRO A 58 3.37 -36.08 2.10
C PRO A 58 4.36 -34.95 2.42
N ILE A 59 4.53 -34.02 1.50
CA ILE A 59 5.21 -32.75 1.79
C ILE A 59 4.30 -31.92 2.69
N ARG A 60 4.72 -31.69 3.93
CA ARG A 60 3.92 -30.95 4.91
C ARG A 60 4.14 -29.45 4.73
N LEU A 61 3.07 -28.75 4.36
CA LEU A 61 3.11 -27.29 4.18
C LEU A 61 2.88 -26.60 5.52
N SER A 62 3.97 -26.11 6.13
CA SER A 62 3.89 -25.20 7.27
C SER A 62 3.85 -23.75 6.78
N GLY A 63 2.88 -22.96 7.26
CA GLY A 63 2.82 -21.52 6.98
C GLY A 63 1.77 -21.09 5.95
N CYS A 64 0.94 -22.01 5.46
CA CYS A 64 -0.23 -21.70 4.64
C CYS A 64 -1.49 -22.44 5.14
N THR A 65 -2.65 -21.85 4.91
CA THR A 65 -3.93 -22.54 5.13
C THR A 65 -4.28 -23.41 3.93
N ASN A 66 -5.22 -24.35 4.08
CA ASN A 66 -5.72 -25.12 2.95
C ASN A 66 -6.35 -24.22 1.88
N ALA A 67 -7.10 -23.19 2.30
CA ALA A 67 -7.75 -22.25 1.39
C ALA A 67 -6.74 -21.40 0.59
N GLU A 68 -5.65 -20.96 1.22
CA GLU A 68 -4.56 -20.27 0.50
C GLU A 68 -3.92 -21.20 -0.53
N PHE A 69 -3.70 -22.47 -0.17
CA PHE A 69 -3.09 -23.45 -1.05
C PHE A 69 -3.98 -23.80 -2.25
N GLU A 70 -5.27 -24.06 -2.04
CA GLU A 70 -6.23 -24.29 -3.12
C GLU A 70 -6.31 -23.06 -4.04
N SER A 71 -6.30 -21.85 -3.47
CA SER A 71 -6.33 -20.62 -4.25
C SER A 71 -5.17 -20.49 -5.23
N ILE A 72 -3.95 -20.89 -4.84
CA ILE A 72 -2.81 -20.86 -5.77
C ILE A 72 -2.81 -22.04 -6.75
N LEU A 73 -3.30 -23.22 -6.33
CA LEU A 73 -3.47 -24.36 -7.23
C LEU A 73 -4.44 -24.04 -8.37
N GLU A 74 -5.52 -23.30 -8.11
CA GLU A 74 -6.45 -22.85 -9.14
C GLU A 74 -5.81 -21.91 -10.17
N GLU A 75 -4.75 -21.19 -9.82
CA GLU A 75 -4.05 -20.28 -10.73
C GLU A 75 -3.02 -21.01 -11.62
N ILE A 76 -2.48 -22.14 -11.16
CA ILE A 76 -1.43 -22.90 -11.86
C ILE A 76 -1.95 -24.14 -12.59
N LEU A 77 -3.06 -24.73 -12.12
CA LEU A 77 -3.64 -25.91 -12.73
C LEU A 77 -4.61 -25.51 -13.87
N PRO A 78 -4.62 -26.24 -14.99
CA PRO A 78 -5.63 -26.04 -16.02
C PRO A 78 -7.02 -26.17 -15.40
N ARG A 79 -7.83 -25.12 -15.56
CA ARG A 79 -9.11 -24.89 -14.87
C ARG A 79 -9.82 -26.19 -14.46
N VAL A 80 -9.80 -26.47 -13.17
CA VAL A 80 -10.77 -27.36 -12.54
C VAL A 80 -12.15 -26.76 -12.80
N ASN A 81 -12.97 -27.52 -13.51
CA ASN A 81 -14.38 -27.32 -13.84
C ASN A 81 -14.99 -25.88 -13.71
N PRO A 82 -15.47 -25.25 -14.80
CA PRO A 82 -16.21 -23.98 -14.77
C PRO A 82 -17.51 -23.96 -13.94
N ARG A 83 -17.90 -25.09 -13.34
CA ARG A 83 -19.13 -25.25 -12.54
C ARG A 83 -18.95 -24.89 -11.07
N ASP A 84 -17.73 -24.72 -10.58
CA ASP A 84 -17.46 -24.28 -9.21
C ASP A 84 -17.55 -22.75 -9.09
N LYS A 85 -18.75 -22.23 -9.40
CA LYS A 85 -19.07 -20.80 -9.26
C LYS A 85 -19.05 -20.32 -7.80
N ALA A 86 -19.04 -21.23 -6.83
CA ALA A 86 -18.91 -20.88 -5.40
C ALA A 86 -17.51 -20.33 -5.07
N LEU A 87 -16.46 -20.83 -5.74
CA LEU A 87 -15.08 -20.35 -5.59
C LEU A 87 -14.84 -19.02 -6.31
N GLN A 88 -15.67 -18.67 -7.31
CA GLN A 88 -15.59 -17.42 -8.09
C GLN A 88 -15.99 -16.15 -7.32
N SER A 89 -16.30 -16.27 -6.03
CA SER A 89 -16.29 -15.14 -5.10
C SER A 89 -14.85 -14.79 -4.71
N HIS A 90 -14.00 -14.49 -5.70
CA HIS A 90 -12.60 -14.16 -5.50
C HIS A 90 -12.45 -12.79 -4.82
N GLY A 91 -12.64 -12.77 -3.50
CA GLY A 91 -12.39 -11.63 -2.65
C GLY A 91 -10.91 -11.30 -2.53
N LYS A 92 -10.63 -10.19 -1.86
CA LYS A 92 -9.30 -9.73 -1.46
C LYS A 92 -8.47 -10.85 -0.79
N GLU A 93 -9.10 -11.64 0.09
CA GLU A 93 -8.46 -12.71 0.87
C GLU A 93 -7.83 -13.81 -0.01
N ARG A 94 -8.53 -14.26 -1.06
CA ARG A 94 -7.98 -15.22 -2.02
C ARG A 94 -6.70 -14.68 -2.64
N TRP A 95 -6.76 -13.47 -3.20
CA TRP A 95 -5.61 -12.91 -3.90
C TRP A 95 -4.45 -12.56 -2.97
N GLU A 96 -4.72 -12.23 -1.70
CA GLU A 96 -3.68 -12.15 -0.68
C GLU A 96 -3.01 -13.50 -0.42
N GLY A 97 -3.79 -14.58 -0.33
CA GLY A 97 -3.27 -15.95 -0.22
C GLY A 97 -2.41 -16.34 -1.42
N VAL A 98 -2.89 -16.08 -2.64
CA VAL A 98 -2.13 -16.31 -3.87
C VAL A 98 -0.84 -15.47 -3.86
N LEU A 99 -0.91 -14.19 -3.52
CA LEU A 99 0.27 -13.32 -3.48
C LEU A 99 1.30 -13.80 -2.46
N LYS A 100 0.85 -14.23 -1.28
CA LYS A 100 1.70 -14.79 -0.23
C LYS A 100 2.44 -16.03 -0.70
N LEU A 101 1.74 -17.02 -1.22
CA LEU A 101 2.36 -18.28 -1.65
C LEU A 101 3.19 -18.13 -2.92
N ALA A 102 2.73 -17.31 -3.87
CA ALA A 102 3.52 -17.01 -5.07
C ALA A 102 4.82 -16.27 -4.75
N THR A 103 4.83 -15.44 -3.71
CA THR A 103 6.07 -14.81 -3.22
C THR A 103 6.96 -15.83 -2.52
N MET A 104 6.40 -16.70 -1.66
CA MET A 104 7.14 -17.72 -0.91
C MET A 104 7.78 -18.78 -1.81
N TRP A 105 7.07 -19.20 -2.87
CA TRP A 105 7.52 -20.24 -3.80
C TRP A 105 8.07 -19.67 -5.10
N GLU A 106 8.45 -18.39 -5.11
CA GLU A 106 9.12 -17.73 -6.24
C GLU A 106 8.38 -17.88 -7.60
N MET A 107 7.04 -17.87 -7.56
CA MET A 107 6.18 -17.97 -8.74
C MET A 107 5.96 -16.59 -9.37
N ARG A 108 6.97 -16.07 -10.07
CA ARG A 108 7.00 -14.68 -10.58
C ARG A 108 5.75 -14.28 -11.37
N ILE A 109 5.32 -15.10 -12.33
CA ILE A 109 4.16 -14.81 -13.19
C ILE A 109 2.85 -14.79 -12.37
N ILE A 110 2.70 -15.73 -11.44
CA ILE A 110 1.50 -15.83 -10.58
C ILE A 110 1.47 -14.66 -9.59
N ARG A 111 2.64 -14.27 -9.07
CA ARG A 111 2.79 -13.10 -8.20
C ARG A 111 2.35 -11.82 -8.91
N GLU A 112 2.77 -11.60 -10.15
CA GLU A 112 2.36 -10.44 -10.96
C GLU A 112 0.85 -10.41 -11.20
N ARG A 113 0.25 -11.56 -11.48
CA ARG A 113 -1.22 -11.69 -11.61
C ARG A 113 -1.93 -11.31 -10.32
N ALA A 114 -1.45 -11.79 -9.17
CA ALA A 114 -2.05 -11.47 -7.87
C ALA A 114 -1.93 -9.98 -7.53
N ILE A 115 -0.80 -9.35 -7.83
CA ILE A 115 -0.63 -7.89 -7.67
C ILE A 115 -1.61 -7.13 -8.56
N SER A 116 -1.76 -7.54 -9.82
CA SER A 116 -2.71 -6.91 -10.75
C SER A 116 -4.15 -7.03 -10.24
N ALA A 117 -4.56 -8.23 -9.80
CA ALA A 117 -5.88 -8.46 -9.26
C ALA A 117 -6.17 -7.62 -8.01
N LEU A 118 -5.26 -7.61 -7.03
CA LEU A 118 -5.40 -6.79 -5.80
C LEU A 118 -5.41 -5.29 -6.11
N THR A 119 -4.61 -4.83 -7.07
CA THR A 119 -4.61 -3.42 -7.50
C THR A 119 -5.97 -3.02 -8.08
N ASN A 120 -6.62 -3.90 -8.83
CA ASN A 120 -7.96 -3.65 -9.40
C ASN A 120 -9.08 -3.59 -8.34
N LEU A 121 -8.86 -4.13 -7.14
CA LEU A 121 -9.83 -4.06 -6.04
C LEU A 121 -9.85 -2.69 -5.33
N LYS A 122 -8.98 -1.73 -5.71
CA LYS A 122 -8.90 -0.39 -5.11
C LYS A 122 -8.78 -0.43 -3.58
N LEU A 123 -7.71 -1.09 -3.11
CA LEU A 123 -7.41 -1.23 -1.69
C LEU A 123 -7.39 0.13 -0.96
N PRO A 124 -7.90 0.20 0.29
CA PRO A 124 -7.73 1.35 1.15
C PRO A 124 -6.25 1.75 1.31
N PRO A 125 -5.93 3.05 1.45
CA PRO A 125 -4.53 3.50 1.51
C PRO A 125 -3.67 2.84 2.61
N MET A 126 -4.23 2.62 3.81
CA MET A 126 -3.52 1.93 4.89
C MET A 126 -3.20 0.48 4.53
N GLU A 127 -4.12 -0.21 3.87
CA GLU A 127 -3.90 -1.58 3.42
C GLU A 127 -2.89 -1.65 2.29
N MET A 128 -2.91 -0.69 1.36
CA MET A 128 -1.88 -0.58 0.31
C MET A 128 -0.47 -0.47 0.91
N VAL A 129 -0.30 0.38 1.93
CA VAL A 129 1.00 0.52 2.62
C VAL A 129 1.39 -0.78 3.31
N SER A 130 0.46 -1.40 4.05
CA SER A 130 0.70 -2.64 4.78
C SER A 130 1.08 -3.80 3.85
N LEU A 131 0.27 -4.05 2.82
CA LEU A 131 0.51 -5.10 1.82
C LEU A 131 1.75 -4.79 0.97
N GLY A 132 1.97 -3.52 0.63
CA GLY A 132 3.15 -3.05 -0.10
C GLY A 132 4.45 -3.37 0.63
N LYS A 133 4.49 -3.16 1.95
CA LYS A 133 5.64 -3.57 2.78
C LYS A 133 5.74 -5.09 2.91
N ARG A 134 4.64 -5.74 3.28
CA ARG A 134 4.62 -7.19 3.54
C ARG A 134 5.07 -8.01 2.32
N PHE A 135 4.58 -7.66 1.14
CA PHE A 135 4.83 -8.40 -0.10
C PHE A 135 5.85 -7.75 -1.02
N ARG A 136 6.53 -6.69 -0.57
CA ARG A 136 7.54 -5.94 -1.33
C ARG A 136 7.00 -5.49 -2.68
N VAL A 137 5.92 -4.70 -2.65
CA VAL A 137 5.30 -4.07 -3.82
C VAL A 137 5.50 -2.56 -3.74
N PRO A 138 6.58 -2.02 -4.35
CA PRO A 138 6.97 -0.61 -4.23
C PRO A 138 5.86 0.38 -4.55
N ASN A 139 5.09 0.10 -5.60
CA ASN A 139 4.01 0.99 -6.04
C ASN A 139 2.91 1.11 -4.99
N TRP A 140 2.54 0.02 -4.31
CA TRP A 140 1.52 0.09 -3.26
C TRP A 140 1.99 0.88 -2.04
N LEU A 141 3.27 0.74 -1.65
CA LEU A 141 3.84 1.55 -0.58
C LEU A 141 3.80 3.05 -0.93
N VAL A 142 4.28 3.40 -2.12
CA VAL A 142 4.34 4.81 -2.56
C VAL A 142 2.93 5.38 -2.73
N ASP A 143 2.07 4.70 -3.48
CA ASP A 143 0.72 5.19 -3.79
C ASP A 143 -0.16 5.25 -2.54
N GLY A 144 -0.02 4.27 -1.63
CA GLY A 144 -0.71 4.26 -0.34
C GLY A 144 -0.28 5.44 0.53
N CYS A 145 1.02 5.68 0.68
CA CYS A 145 1.54 6.85 1.41
C CYS A 145 1.08 8.17 0.79
N VAL A 146 1.15 8.30 -0.53
CA VAL A 146 0.70 9.51 -1.25
C VAL A 146 -0.80 9.72 -1.03
N ALA A 147 -1.61 8.66 -1.07
CA ALA A 147 -3.04 8.74 -0.83
C ALA A 147 -3.35 9.14 0.64
N LEU A 148 -2.59 8.64 1.62
CA LEU A 148 -2.72 9.07 3.03
C LEU A 148 -2.34 10.54 3.23
N ILE A 149 -1.38 11.06 2.47
CA ILE A 149 -0.91 12.44 2.57
C ILE A 149 -1.81 13.42 1.80
N VAL A 150 -2.25 13.07 0.58
CA VAL A 150 -3.00 13.99 -0.30
C VAL A 150 -4.52 13.81 -0.16
N GLY A 151 -4.97 12.68 0.38
CA GLY A 151 -6.38 12.32 0.50
C GLY A 151 -7.18 13.24 1.44
N GLN A 152 -8.50 13.28 1.20
CA GLN A 152 -9.45 13.88 2.14
C GLN A 152 -9.65 12.96 3.34
N GLY A 153 -9.79 13.51 4.55
CA GLY A 153 -9.94 12.71 5.76
C GLY A 153 -8.64 12.01 6.17
N ARG A 154 -7.54 12.77 6.27
CA ARG A 154 -6.25 12.26 6.77
C ARG A 154 -6.46 11.61 8.15
N PRO A 155 -6.05 10.34 8.34
CA PRO A 155 -6.10 9.74 9.66
C PRO A 155 -5.21 10.52 10.63
N ASP A 156 -5.60 10.58 11.90
CA ASP A 156 -4.75 11.11 12.94
C ASP A 156 -3.52 10.20 13.15
N LEU A 157 -2.53 10.72 13.89
CA LEU A 157 -1.26 10.04 14.09
C LEU A 157 -1.41 8.73 14.86
N ASP A 158 -2.34 8.67 15.81
CA ASP A 158 -2.55 7.47 16.65
C ASP A 158 -3.19 6.35 15.82
N THR A 159 -4.14 6.69 14.94
CA THR A 159 -4.74 5.75 13.98
C THR A 159 -3.71 5.19 13.00
N LEU A 160 -2.81 6.05 12.49
CA LEU A 160 -1.70 5.61 11.65
C LEU A 160 -0.75 4.69 12.41
N ALA A 161 -0.39 5.04 13.65
CA ALA A 161 0.53 4.26 14.47
C ALA A 161 -0.06 2.90 14.87
N ALA A 162 -1.35 2.85 15.19
CA ALA A 162 -2.06 1.60 15.50
C ALA A 162 -2.08 0.64 14.30
N SER A 163 -2.23 1.17 13.09
CA SER A 163 -2.39 0.36 11.87
C SER A 163 -1.05 -0.01 11.21
N LEU A 164 -0.08 0.90 11.21
CA LEU A 164 1.16 0.78 10.43
C LEU A 164 2.44 0.80 11.29
N GLY A 165 2.31 1.06 12.60
CA GLY A 165 3.42 1.26 13.52
C GLY A 165 3.92 2.71 13.58
N TRP A 166 4.51 3.08 14.71
CA TRP A 166 4.99 4.44 14.99
C TRP A 166 6.03 4.94 14.00
N GLU A 167 6.93 4.07 13.53
CA GLU A 167 7.93 4.45 12.53
C GLU A 167 7.27 4.91 11.22
N MET A 168 6.29 4.15 10.73
CA MET A 168 5.58 4.49 9.50
C MET A 168 4.75 5.76 9.68
N ALA A 169 4.04 5.86 10.80
CA ALA A 169 3.25 7.04 11.14
C ALA A 169 4.12 8.31 11.18
N ALA A 170 5.29 8.25 11.82
CA ALA A 170 6.22 9.37 11.91
C ALA A 170 6.76 9.78 10.53
N ARG A 171 7.14 8.83 9.68
CA ARG A 171 7.63 9.11 8.32
C ARG A 171 6.54 9.72 7.43
N ILE A 172 5.32 9.18 7.47
CA ILE A 172 4.16 9.74 6.75
C ILE A 172 3.87 11.16 7.24
N ALA A 173 3.83 11.37 8.56
CA ALA A 173 3.60 12.68 9.15
C ALA A 173 4.70 13.69 8.80
N TRP A 174 5.97 13.26 8.78
CA TRP A 174 7.10 14.08 8.37
C TRP A 174 6.94 14.57 6.93
N VAL A 175 6.65 13.66 5.99
CA VAL A 175 6.42 14.03 4.59
C VAL A 175 5.17 14.90 4.44
N ALA A 176 4.11 14.61 5.20
CA ALA A 176 2.86 15.36 5.17
C ALA A 176 2.98 16.81 5.67
N ARG A 177 3.88 17.07 6.62
CA ARG A 177 4.21 18.43 7.08
C ARG A 177 4.85 19.26 5.97
N GLY A 178 5.52 18.60 5.02
CA GLY A 178 6.29 19.25 3.95
C GLY A 178 7.53 19.97 4.48
N ASP A 179 8.52 20.22 3.62
CA ASP A 179 9.27 21.47 3.77
C ASP A 179 8.29 22.64 3.88
N VAL A 180 8.25 23.25 5.05
CA VAL A 180 7.82 24.64 5.20
C VAL A 180 8.77 25.44 4.32
N LYS A 181 8.39 25.69 3.07
CA LYS A 181 9.09 26.69 2.28
C LYS A 181 8.86 28.00 3.02
N GLU A 182 9.92 28.70 3.41
CA GLU A 182 9.87 30.14 3.63
C GLU A 182 9.36 30.77 2.33
N GLY A 183 8.04 30.85 2.22
CA GLY A 183 7.34 31.26 1.02
C GLY A 183 6.23 32.19 1.45
N SER A 184 6.25 33.40 0.94
CA SER A 184 5.14 34.31 1.10
C SER A 184 3.94 33.78 0.33
N VAL A 185 2.82 33.53 1.01
CA VAL A 185 1.57 33.21 0.33
C VAL A 185 0.92 34.51 -0.13
N HIS A 186 0.58 34.60 -1.41
CA HIS A 186 -0.22 35.71 -1.93
C HIS A 186 -1.69 35.50 -1.55
N ILE A 187 -2.19 36.29 -0.59
CA ILE A 187 -3.58 36.21 -0.14
C ILE A 187 -4.40 37.31 -0.84
N PRO A 188 -5.34 36.97 -1.74
CA PRO A 188 -6.12 37.98 -2.45
C PRO A 188 -7.12 38.67 -1.50
N LYS A 189 -7.31 39.99 -1.67
CA LYS A 189 -8.15 40.84 -0.79
C LYS A 189 -9.56 40.31 -0.55
N LYS A 190 -10.15 39.65 -1.55
CA LYS A 190 -11.50 39.07 -1.47
C LYS A 190 -11.64 37.98 -0.40
N SER A 191 -10.53 37.41 0.04
CA SER A 191 -10.48 36.33 1.02
C SER A 191 -10.27 36.83 2.46
N TRP A 192 -10.18 38.15 2.66
CA TRP A 192 -9.93 38.76 3.96
C TRP A 192 -11.25 39.02 4.70
N SER A 193 -11.40 38.48 5.91
CA SER A 193 -12.51 38.80 6.80
C SER A 193 -12.04 39.32 8.16
N CYS A 194 -12.89 40.14 8.77
CA CYS A 194 -12.67 40.68 10.11
C CYS A 194 -12.78 39.55 11.15
N PRO A 195 -11.76 39.33 12.02
CA PRO A 195 -11.82 38.29 13.04
C PRO A 195 -12.97 38.44 14.05
N SER A 196 -13.45 39.67 14.25
CA SER A 196 -14.48 39.97 15.25
C SER A 196 -15.92 39.85 14.75
N CYS A 197 -16.16 39.97 13.45
CA CYS A 197 -17.54 40.01 12.91
C CYS A 197 -17.68 39.39 11.52
N ASP A 198 -16.63 38.75 10.99
CA ASP A 198 -16.54 38.18 9.64
C ASP A 198 -16.87 39.16 8.49
N GLY A 199 -16.92 40.47 8.77
CA GLY A 199 -17.17 41.53 7.79
C GLY A 199 -15.98 41.76 6.86
N ARG A 200 -16.23 42.33 5.68
CA ARG A 200 -15.21 42.59 4.65
C ARG A 200 -14.20 43.65 5.12
N VAL A 201 -12.92 43.40 4.86
CA VAL A 201 -11.81 44.33 5.19
C VAL A 201 -11.28 44.97 3.91
N ASP A 202 -11.25 46.30 3.85
CA ASP A 202 -10.70 47.05 2.71
C ASP A 202 -9.30 47.58 3.07
N GLY A 203 -8.25 46.87 2.67
CA GLY A 203 -6.85 47.29 2.85
C GLY A 203 -6.23 47.90 1.57
N THR A 204 -5.25 48.80 1.74
CA THR A 204 -4.37 49.27 0.66
C THR A 204 -3.22 48.28 0.43
N GLY A 205 -2.94 47.93 -0.83
CA GLY A 205 -1.90 46.95 -1.20
C GLY A 205 -2.28 45.46 -1.00
N ALA A 206 -1.58 44.57 -1.70
CA ALA A 206 -1.52 43.14 -1.38
C ALA A 206 -0.31 42.93 -0.45
N GLN A 207 -0.45 42.13 0.61
CA GLN A 207 0.65 41.83 1.51
C GLN A 207 1.07 40.37 1.39
N ASN A 208 2.38 40.18 1.29
CA ASN A 208 3.03 38.89 1.44
C ASN A 208 3.11 38.60 2.94
N VAL A 209 2.56 37.48 3.37
CA VAL A 209 2.55 37.10 4.78
C VAL A 209 3.40 35.85 4.98
N SER A 210 4.27 35.87 6.00
CA SER A 210 5.09 34.73 6.41
C SER A 210 4.46 34.05 7.63
N PRO A 211 4.31 32.72 7.64
CA PRO A 211 3.82 32.01 8.81
C PRO A 211 4.83 32.06 9.96
N ASP A 212 4.36 32.46 11.14
CA ASP A 212 4.98 32.36 12.45
C ASP A 212 4.60 31.01 13.10
N TYR A 213 5.59 30.14 13.26
CA TYR A 213 5.41 28.77 13.72
C TYR A 213 5.69 28.60 15.22
N SER A 214 5.10 29.46 16.05
CA SER A 214 5.02 29.19 17.48
C SER A 214 4.04 28.03 17.78
N HIS A 215 4.58 26.82 17.83
CA HIS A 215 4.10 25.58 18.48
C HIS A 215 2.69 25.02 18.25
N SER A 216 1.80 25.67 17.52
CA SER A 216 0.50 25.08 17.15
C SER A 216 0.49 24.78 15.65
N GLY A 217 -0.04 23.62 15.25
CA GLY A 217 -0.20 23.23 13.84
C GLY A 217 -1.12 24.14 13.00
N TYR A 218 -1.50 25.29 13.55
CA TYR A 218 -2.09 26.43 12.89
C TYR A 218 -1.10 27.59 13.09
N GLY A 219 -0.29 27.89 12.08
CA GLY A 219 0.65 29.00 12.16
C GLY A 219 -0.08 30.29 12.53
N MET A 220 0.43 31.00 13.54
CA MET A 220 0.19 32.43 13.60
C MET A 220 0.97 33.05 12.43
N TYR A 221 0.71 34.29 12.04
CA TYR A 221 1.44 34.91 10.94
C TYR A 221 2.06 36.20 11.45
N HIS A 222 3.37 36.38 11.28
CA HIS A 222 3.98 37.67 11.54
C HIS A 222 3.45 38.65 10.49
N GLN A 223 2.81 39.71 10.97
CA GLN A 223 2.54 40.87 10.13
C GLN A 223 3.90 41.42 9.65
N PRO A 224 4.08 41.72 8.36
CA PRO A 224 5.08 42.71 7.97
C PRO A 224 4.78 43.96 8.79
N THR A 225 5.81 44.56 9.39
CA THR A 225 5.70 45.78 10.20
C THR A 225 5.10 46.91 9.36
N ALA A 226 3.76 46.94 9.27
CA ALA A 226 2.98 47.97 8.62
C ALA A 226 2.17 48.65 9.73
N THR A 227 2.74 49.74 10.21
CA THR A 227 2.27 50.64 11.25
C THR A 227 1.02 51.43 10.85
N SER A 228 -0.10 50.76 10.55
CA SER A 228 -1.36 51.47 10.36
C SER A 228 -2.53 50.67 10.91
N ASP A 229 -3.10 51.15 12.02
CA ASP A 229 -4.35 50.69 12.62
C ASP A 229 -5.48 50.74 11.58
N TRP A 230 -5.88 49.59 11.04
CA TRP A 230 -7.02 49.49 10.14
C TRP A 230 -8.31 49.25 10.94
N ALA A 231 -9.41 49.93 10.62
CA ALA A 231 -10.70 49.67 11.27
C ALA A 231 -11.64 48.85 10.36
N CYS A 232 -12.34 47.86 10.94
CA CYS A 232 -13.38 47.13 10.22
C CYS A 232 -14.53 48.06 9.83
N LYS A 233 -14.95 48.09 8.56
CA LYS A 233 -16.11 48.90 8.14
C LYS A 233 -17.43 48.45 8.77
N SER A 234 -17.57 47.16 9.09
CA SER A 234 -18.79 46.59 9.67
C SER A 234 -18.89 46.80 11.18
N CYS A 235 -17.80 46.58 11.94
CA CYS A 235 -17.84 46.65 13.41
C CYS A 235 -16.98 47.77 14.03
N ARG A 236 -16.27 48.55 13.21
CA ARG A 236 -15.38 49.67 13.59
C ARG A 236 -14.23 49.32 14.56
N LYS A 237 -14.04 48.04 14.90
CA LYS A 237 -12.91 47.59 15.71
C LYS A 237 -11.61 47.69 14.92
N SER A 238 -10.51 48.03 15.61
CA SER A 238 -9.16 47.95 15.05
C SER A 238 -8.84 46.51 14.66
N ILE A 239 -8.16 46.36 13.52
CA ILE A 239 -7.79 45.10 12.88
C ILE A 239 -6.27 45.06 12.81
N ASN A 240 -5.68 44.23 13.66
CA ASN A 240 -4.25 43.93 13.66
C ASN A 240 -3.97 42.50 13.16
N SER A 241 -4.98 41.83 12.59
CA SER A 241 -4.87 40.50 11.99
C SER A 241 -6.03 40.24 11.04
N ILE A 242 -5.79 39.45 9.98
CA ILE A 242 -6.81 39.10 8.98
C ILE A 242 -7.08 37.60 9.08
N LYS A 243 -8.36 37.21 9.03
CA LYS A 243 -8.75 35.80 8.92
C LYS A 243 -8.76 35.42 7.43
N CYS A 244 -8.07 34.33 7.09
CA CYS A 244 -8.04 33.76 5.74
C CYS A 244 -8.29 32.24 5.77
N PRO A 245 -9.02 31.67 4.79
CA PRO A 245 -9.18 30.22 4.68
C PRO A 245 -7.84 29.50 4.49
N VAL A 246 -7.62 28.43 5.25
CA VAL A 246 -6.42 27.55 5.17
C VAL A 246 -6.24 26.96 3.76
N SER A 247 -7.33 26.82 2.98
CA SER A 247 -7.30 26.35 1.59
C SER A 247 -6.50 27.23 0.63
N ILE A 248 -6.17 28.48 1.01
CA ILE A 248 -5.34 29.40 0.22
C ILE A 248 -3.84 29.09 0.36
N LEU A 249 -3.45 28.36 1.41
CA LEU A 249 -2.04 28.10 1.76
C LEU A 249 -1.36 27.03 0.89
N GLY A 250 -2.04 26.53 -0.14
CA GLY A 250 -1.50 25.57 -1.09
C GLY A 250 -1.25 24.20 -0.46
N ALA A 251 -2.04 23.21 -0.86
CA ALA A 251 -1.65 21.82 -0.59
C ALA A 251 -0.36 21.51 -1.39
N PRO A 252 0.58 20.72 -0.84
CA PRO A 252 1.73 20.28 -1.61
C PRO A 252 1.27 19.57 -2.88
N SER A 253 1.91 19.85 -4.01
CA SER A 253 1.55 19.25 -5.28
C SER A 253 1.73 17.73 -5.21
N LYS A 254 0.81 16.95 -5.80
CA LYS A 254 0.92 15.48 -5.81
C LYS A 254 2.29 14.99 -6.34
N PRO A 255 2.88 15.56 -7.41
CA PRO A 255 4.23 15.19 -7.86
C PRO A 255 5.33 15.43 -6.80
N ASP A 256 5.26 16.54 -6.05
CA ASP A 256 6.23 16.82 -4.98
C ASP A 256 6.11 15.80 -3.84
N VAL A 257 4.88 15.42 -3.47
CA VAL A 257 4.65 14.41 -2.43
C VAL A 257 5.18 13.04 -2.88
N VAL A 258 4.93 12.64 -4.12
CA VAL A 258 5.45 11.37 -4.68
C VAL A 258 6.98 11.34 -4.58
N ARG A 259 7.66 12.43 -4.96
CA ARG A 259 9.12 12.52 -4.85
C ARG A 259 9.59 12.39 -3.40
N LYS A 260 9.00 13.16 -2.48
CA LYS A 260 9.38 13.11 -1.06
C LYS A 260 9.11 11.75 -0.41
N VAL A 261 8.03 11.07 -0.78
CA VAL A 261 7.76 9.70 -0.34
C VAL A 261 8.86 8.78 -0.87
N LYS A 262 9.20 8.83 -2.16
CA LYS A 262 10.29 8.01 -2.72
C LYS A 262 11.63 8.28 -2.03
N ASP A 263 11.96 9.53 -1.76
CA ASP A 263 13.18 9.93 -1.05
C ASP A 263 13.19 9.36 0.39
N MET A 264 12.07 9.48 1.11
CA MET A 264 11.91 8.94 2.47
C MET A 264 12.06 7.42 2.54
N PHE A 265 11.55 6.69 1.54
CA PHE A 265 11.55 5.23 1.49
C PHE A 265 12.66 4.65 0.60
N ALA A 266 13.63 5.46 0.14
CA ALA A 266 14.60 5.04 -0.88
C ALA A 266 15.38 3.77 -0.49
N GLY A 267 15.72 3.60 0.79
CA GLY A 267 16.39 2.39 1.28
C GLY A 267 15.52 1.13 1.17
N GLU A 268 14.26 1.22 1.58
CA GLU A 268 13.30 0.11 1.49
C GLU A 268 12.94 -0.21 0.05
N LEU A 269 12.73 0.81 -0.79
CA LEU A 269 12.39 0.63 -2.20
C LEU A 269 13.51 -0.12 -2.94
N ARG A 270 14.78 0.19 -2.67
CA ARG A 270 15.92 -0.56 -3.21
C ARG A 270 16.01 -2.01 -2.71
N ALA A 271 15.49 -2.31 -1.53
CA ALA A 271 15.46 -3.68 -0.98
C ALA A 271 14.25 -4.51 -1.46
N MET A 272 13.31 -3.87 -2.16
CA MET A 272 12.12 -4.50 -2.74
C MET A 272 12.30 -4.89 -4.22
N GLU A 273 13.35 -4.37 -4.88
CA GLU A 273 13.81 -4.75 -6.22
C GLU A 273 14.53 -6.09 -6.21
#